data_AF-A0A2M7SR48-F1
#
_entry.id   AF-A0A2M7SR48-F1
#
_cell.length_a   1.000
_cell.length_b   1.000
_cell.length_c   1.000
_cell.angle_alpha   90.00
_cell.angle_beta   90.00
_cell.angle_gamma   90.00
#
_symmetry.space_group_name_H-M   'P 1'
#
loop_
_entity.id
_entity.type
_entity.pdbx_description
1 polymer ?
#
loop_
_entity_poly.entity_id
_entity_poly.type
_entity_poly.pdbx_seq_one_letter_code
_entity_poly.pdbx_strand_id
1 'polypeptide(L)'
;KAREAEIRQQKRLLITGLIFTVPLFLFSMGLDFRILPMMWMEQAWPILLMFALATPVQFYVGGQYYAGAYKALRNGSANMDVLIAMGSSVAYVYSIVVMLELLSGHVYFETAAVIITLIRLGKFLEARAKGRTS
;
A
#
# COMPACT_ATOMS: atom_id res chain seq x y z
N LYS A 1 26.36 13.97 0.16
CA LYS A 1 26.09 13.16 -1.07
C LYS A 1 25.32 11.85 -0.79
N ALA A 2 25.80 10.91 0.03
CA ALA A 2 25.09 9.64 0.30
C ALA A 2 23.72 9.83 1.00
N ARG A 3 23.66 10.66 2.06
CA ARG A 3 22.42 10.92 2.81
C ARG A 3 21.34 11.66 2.00
N GLU A 4 21.75 12.57 1.12
CA GLU A 4 20.83 13.23 0.17
C GLU A 4 20.24 12.25 -0.84
N ALA A 5 21.02 11.27 -1.30
CA ALA A 5 20.54 10.25 -2.23
C ALA A 5 19.49 9.35 -1.56
N GLU A 6 19.71 8.98 -0.29
CA GLU A 6 18.77 8.21 0.51
C GLU A 6 17.44 8.96 0.73
N ILE A 7 17.51 10.24 1.10
CA ILE A 7 16.32 11.10 1.24
C ILE A 7 15.57 11.23 -0.09
N ARG A 8 16.29 11.41 -1.21
CA ARG A 8 15.67 11.46 -2.55
C ARG A 8 14.98 10.14 -2.90
N GLN A 9 15.58 9.00 -2.55
CA GLN A 9 14.98 7.69 -2.77
C GLN A 9 13.70 7.51 -1.93
N GLN A 10 13.73 7.85 -0.63
CA GLN A 10 12.55 7.80 0.23
C GLN A 10 11.44 8.72 -0.27
N LYS A 11 11.79 9.93 -0.72
CA LYS A 11 10.85 10.87 -1.32
C LYS A 11 10.24 10.30 -2.60
N ARG A 12 11.03 9.68 -3.48
CA ARG A 12 10.54 9.06 -4.70
C ARG A 12 9.54 7.93 -4.40
N LEU A 13 9.88 7.04 -3.46
CA LEU A 13 8.99 5.95 -3.05
C LEU A 13 7.69 6.46 -2.42
N LEU A 14 7.77 7.53 -1.63
CA LEU A 14 6.59 8.20 -1.07
C LEU A 14 5.71 8.81 -2.16
N ILE A 15 6.31 9.54 -3.11
CA ILE A 15 5.58 10.15 -4.23
C ILE A 15 4.93 9.07 -5.08
N THR A 16 5.65 8.00 -5.41
CA THR A 16 5.08 6.85 -6.12
C THR A 16 3.92 6.27 -5.33
N GLY A 17 4.06 6.02 -4.03
CA GLY A 17 2.96 5.53 -3.18
C GLY A 17 1.74 6.45 -3.22
N LEU A 18 1.93 7.76 -3.06
CA LEU A 18 0.82 8.73 -3.10
C LEU A 18 0.14 8.80 -4.47
N ILE A 19 0.89 8.77 -5.56
CA ILE A 19 0.34 8.86 -6.94
C ILE A 19 -0.59 7.68 -7.24
N PHE A 20 -0.32 6.50 -6.70
CA PHE A 20 -1.17 5.33 -6.91
C PHE A 20 -2.26 5.20 -5.84
N THR A 21 -1.93 5.45 -4.57
CA THR A 21 -2.85 5.30 -3.45
C THR A 21 -3.95 6.36 -3.43
N VAL A 22 -3.66 7.61 -3.78
CA VAL A 22 -4.67 8.68 -3.75
C VAL A 22 -5.79 8.44 -4.77
N PRO A 23 -5.51 8.19 -6.07
CA PRO A 23 -6.56 7.83 -7.02
C PRO A 23 -7.31 6.56 -6.63
N LEU A 24 -6.59 5.53 -6.14
CA LEU A 24 -7.21 4.30 -5.66
C LEU A 24 -8.18 4.55 -4.51
N PHE A 25 -7.78 5.35 -3.52
CA PHE A 25 -8.61 5.70 -2.38
C PHE A 25 -9.84 6.50 -2.79
N LEU A 26 -9.67 7.52 -3.63
CA LEU A 26 -10.79 8.33 -4.12
C LEU A 26 -11.76 7.50 -4.97
N PHE A 27 -11.25 6.59 -5.79
CA PHE A 27 -12.06 5.69 -6.59
C PHE A 27 -12.86 4.71 -5.70
N SER A 28 -12.20 4.08 -4.73
CA SER A 28 -12.83 3.17 -3.76
C SER A 28 -13.95 3.88 -2.98
N MET A 29 -13.65 5.06 -2.42
CA MET A 29 -14.66 5.88 -1.73
C MET A 29 -15.80 6.32 -2.66
N GLY A 30 -15.52 6.65 -3.92
CA GLY A 30 -16.55 7.00 -4.89
C GLY A 30 -17.56 5.87 -5.15
N LEU A 31 -17.10 4.61 -5.13
CA LEU A 31 -17.95 3.43 -5.20
C LEU A 31 -18.73 3.22 -3.90
N ASP A 32 -18.07 3.26 -2.75
CA ASP A 32 -18.68 3.01 -1.43
C ASP A 32 -19.77 4.04 -1.08
N PHE A 33 -19.52 5.33 -1.37
CA PHE A 33 -20.49 6.40 -1.12
C PHE A 33 -21.61 6.47 -2.17
N ARG A 34 -21.67 5.54 -3.13
CA ARG A 34 -22.64 5.52 -4.24
C ARG A 34 -22.65 6.82 -5.07
N ILE A 35 -21.51 7.51 -5.09
CA ILE A 35 -21.30 8.71 -5.93
C ILE A 35 -21.11 8.27 -7.38
N LEU A 36 -20.49 7.11 -7.58
CA LEU A 36 -20.34 6.46 -8.88
C LEU A 36 -21.54 5.57 -9.21
N PRO A 37 -21.82 5.32 -10.51
CA PRO A 37 -22.96 4.50 -10.93
C PRO A 37 -22.88 3.09 -10.34
N MET A 38 -23.96 2.60 -9.71
CA MET A 38 -24.02 1.21 -9.19
C MET A 38 -23.77 0.15 -10.28
N MET A 39 -24.05 0.47 -11.54
CA MET A 39 -23.75 -0.37 -12.71
C MET A 39 -22.27 -0.74 -12.82
N TRP A 40 -21.37 0.06 -12.24
CA TRP A 40 -19.94 -0.23 -12.24
C TRP A 40 -19.58 -1.30 -11.21
N MET A 41 -20.31 -1.39 -10.09
CA MET A 41 -20.09 -2.43 -9.08
C MET A 41 -20.38 -3.84 -9.59
N GLU A 42 -21.26 -3.97 -10.59
CA GLU A 42 -21.57 -5.25 -11.24
C GLU A 42 -20.55 -5.63 -12.33
N GLN A 43 -19.60 -4.75 -12.65
CA GLN A 43 -18.59 -4.99 -13.67
C GLN A 43 -17.26 -5.38 -13.03
N ALA A 44 -16.48 -6.22 -13.73
CA ALA A 44 -15.17 -6.66 -13.25
C ALA A 44 -14.08 -5.57 -13.37
N TRP A 45 -14.22 -4.62 -14.31
CA TRP A 45 -13.14 -3.66 -14.62
C TRP A 45 -12.79 -2.68 -13.48
N PRO A 46 -13.70 -2.20 -12.61
CA PRO A 46 -13.35 -1.33 -11.49
C PRO A 46 -12.48 -2.04 -10.47
N ILE A 47 -12.79 -3.31 -10.17
CA ILE A 47 -12.00 -4.12 -9.25
C ILE A 47 -10.60 -4.40 -9.84
N LEU A 48 -10.53 -4.70 -11.14
CA LEU A 48 -9.26 -4.86 -11.85
C LEU A 48 -8.43 -3.57 -11.85
N LEU A 49 -9.07 -2.40 -11.99
CA LEU A 49 -8.39 -1.11 -11.87
C LEU A 49 -7.85 -0.89 -10.46
N MET A 50 -8.63 -1.21 -9.43
CA MET A 50 -8.18 -1.12 -8.03
C MET A 50 -6.98 -2.03 -7.76
N PHE A 51 -7.04 -3.28 -8.25
CA PHE A 51 -5.93 -4.23 -8.20
C PHE A 51 -4.69 -3.68 -8.93
N ALA A 52 -4.85 -3.15 -10.13
CA ALA A 52 -3.76 -2.59 -10.94
C ALA A 52 -3.10 -1.38 -10.26
N LEU A 53 -3.87 -0.53 -9.56
CA LEU A 53 -3.34 0.61 -8.79
C LEU A 53 -2.70 0.17 -7.47
N ALA A 54 -3.23 -0.84 -6.80
CA ALA A 54 -2.69 -1.34 -5.54
C ALA A 54 -1.38 -2.13 -5.73
N THR A 55 -1.23 -2.86 -6.84
CA THR A 55 -0.08 -3.75 -7.11
C THR A 55 1.28 -3.00 -7.03
N PRO A 56 1.47 -1.84 -7.69
CA PRO A 56 2.71 -1.06 -7.56
C PRO A 56 2.96 -0.60 -6.13
N VAL A 57 1.92 -0.18 -5.40
CA VAL A 57 2.08 0.25 -4.00
C VAL A 57 2.52 -0.94 -3.14
N GLN A 58 1.86 -2.08 -3.31
CA GLN A 58 2.14 -3.31 -2.57
C GLN A 58 3.57 -3.80 -2.76
N PHE A 59 4.00 -3.98 -4.01
CA PHE A 59 5.27 -4.65 -4.30
C PHE A 59 6.44 -3.69 -4.50
N TYR A 60 6.23 -2.53 -5.14
CA TYR A 60 7.31 -1.57 -5.38
C TYR A 60 7.56 -0.69 -4.15
N VAL A 61 6.52 -0.05 -3.62
CA VAL A 61 6.66 0.79 -2.41
C VAL A 61 6.78 -0.08 -1.16
N GLY A 62 6.02 -1.18 -1.10
CA GLY A 62 6.05 -2.11 0.04
C GLY A 62 7.26 -3.04 0.07
N GLY A 63 7.97 -3.25 -1.05
CA GLY A 63 8.99 -4.29 -1.20
C GLY A 63 10.10 -4.30 -0.13
N GLN A 64 10.48 -3.14 0.39
CA GLN A 64 11.48 -3.08 1.47
C GLN A 64 10.97 -3.72 2.78
N TYR A 65 9.67 -3.60 3.07
CA TYR A 65 9.06 -4.12 4.29
C TYR A 65 8.95 -5.64 4.19
N TYR A 66 8.67 -6.17 3.00
CA TYR A 66 8.75 -7.61 2.74
C TYR A 66 10.16 -8.16 2.95
N ALA A 67 11.18 -7.48 2.43
CA ALA A 67 12.57 -7.89 2.63
C ALA A 67 12.99 -7.84 4.11
N GLY A 68 12.56 -6.80 4.84
CA GLY A 68 12.78 -6.67 6.28
C GLY A 68 12.05 -7.74 7.08
N ALA A 69 10.79 -8.00 6.75
CA ALA A 69 9.97 -9.03 7.37
C ALA A 69 10.57 -10.43 7.20
N TYR A 70 11.00 -10.77 5.99
CA TYR A 70 11.62 -12.07 5.71
C TYR A 70 12.89 -12.29 6.55
N LYS A 71 13.75 -11.27 6.65
CA LYS A 71 14.96 -11.32 7.49
C LYS A 71 14.62 -11.46 8.97
N ALA A 72 13.65 -10.71 9.48
CA ALA A 72 13.23 -10.78 10.88
C ALA A 72 12.67 -12.16 11.25
N LEU A 73 11.79 -12.71 10.40
CA LEU A 73 11.18 -14.02 10.59
C LEU A 73 12.23 -15.14 10.54
N ARG A 74 13.18 -15.07 9.59
CA ARG A 74 14.30 -16.03 9.52
C ARG A 74 15.14 -16.04 10.80
N ASN A 75 15.24 -14.89 11.47
CA ASN A 75 15.96 -14.75 12.73
C ASN A 75 15.07 -15.03 13.96
N GLY A 76 13.85 -15.58 13.78
CA GLY A 76 12.95 -15.91 14.88
C GLY A 76 12.35 -14.69 15.60
N SER A 77 12.31 -13.53 14.94
CA SER A 77 11.84 -12.27 15.53
C SER A 77 10.70 -11.65 14.71
N ALA A 78 9.84 -10.87 15.38
CA ALA A 78 8.85 -10.03 14.73
C ALA A 78 9.20 -8.56 14.97
N ASN A 79 9.23 -7.76 13.91
CA ASN A 79 9.49 -6.34 13.97
C ASN A 79 8.39 -5.55 13.23
N MET A 80 8.55 -4.22 13.17
CA MET A 80 7.60 -3.35 12.47
C MET A 80 7.40 -3.79 11.01
N ASP A 81 8.45 -4.21 10.31
CA ASP A 81 8.36 -4.63 8.91
C ASP A 81 7.51 -5.90 8.75
N VAL A 82 7.57 -6.84 9.70
CA VAL A 82 6.68 -8.03 9.73
C VAL A 82 5.22 -7.64 9.86
N LEU A 83 4.89 -6.74 10.78
CA LEU A 83 3.51 -6.28 10.98
C LEU A 83 2.96 -5.61 9.71
N ILE A 84 3.77 -4.78 9.07
CA ILE A 84 3.41 -4.09 7.83
C ILE A 84 3.17 -5.09 6.70
N ALA A 85 4.15 -5.97 6.48
CA ALA A 85 4.09 -6.96 5.41
C ALA A 85 2.89 -7.89 5.61
N MET A 86 2.64 -8.35 6.84
CA MET A 86 1.50 -9.22 7.14
C MET A 86 0.18 -8.50 6.93
N GLY A 87 -0.03 -7.34 7.55
CA GLY A 87 -1.31 -6.63 7.47
C GLY A 87 -1.69 -6.23 6.05
N SER A 88 -0.73 -5.65 5.30
CA SER A 88 -0.95 -5.29 3.90
C SER A 88 -1.15 -6.52 3.00
N SER A 89 -0.43 -7.63 3.24
CA SER A 89 -0.60 -8.85 2.44
C SER A 89 -1.92 -9.52 2.68
N VAL A 90 -2.39 -9.59 3.93
CA VAL A 90 -3.69 -10.18 4.27
C VAL A 90 -4.79 -9.42 3.56
N ALA A 91 -4.80 -8.09 3.64
CA ALA A 91 -5.77 -7.25 2.95
C ALA A 91 -5.71 -7.46 1.42
N TYR A 92 -4.51 -7.48 0.84
CA TYR A 92 -4.31 -7.64 -0.60
C TYR A 92 -4.73 -9.02 -1.12
N VAL A 93 -4.33 -10.10 -0.45
CA VAL A 93 -4.67 -11.48 -0.84
C VAL A 93 -6.15 -11.74 -0.64
N TYR A 94 -6.75 -11.28 0.47
CA TYR A 94 -8.20 -11.36 0.66
C TYR A 94 -8.95 -10.67 -0.50
N SER A 95 -8.49 -9.49 -0.89
CA SER A 95 -9.08 -8.75 -2.02
C SER A 95 -8.96 -9.49 -3.34
N ILE A 96 -7.87 -10.22 -3.59
CA ILE A 96 -7.74 -11.10 -4.76
C ILE A 96 -8.75 -12.24 -4.70
N VAL A 97 -8.92 -12.89 -3.55
CA VAL A 97 -9.88 -14.00 -3.39
C VAL A 97 -11.30 -13.52 -3.68
N VAL A 98 -11.68 -12.34 -3.18
CA VAL A 98 -12.96 -11.70 -3.47
C VAL A 98 -13.08 -11.33 -4.96
N MET A 99 -12.02 -10.76 -5.56
CA MET A 99 -11.97 -10.42 -6.98
C MET A 99 -12.15 -11.64 -7.89
N LEU A 100 -11.65 -12.81 -7.48
CA LEU A 100 -11.82 -14.08 -8.21
C LEU A 100 -13.18 -14.75 -7.98
N GLU A 101 -14.11 -14.06 -7.31
CA GLU A 101 -15.45 -14.56 -6.96
C GLU A 101 -15.44 -15.84 -6.12
N LEU A 102 -14.31 -16.17 -5.48
CA LEU A 102 -14.16 -17.32 -4.60
C LEU A 102 -14.77 -17.07 -3.22
N LEU A 103 -15.00 -15.80 -2.87
CA LEU A 103 -15.61 -15.39 -1.61
C LEU A 103 -16.44 -14.12 -1.83
N SER A 104 -17.66 -14.09 -1.30
CA SER A 104 -18.47 -12.87 -1.29
C SER A 104 -17.94 -11.90 -0.24
N GLY A 105 -17.64 -10.66 -0.64
CA GLY A 105 -17.17 -9.64 0.28
C GLY A 105 -16.80 -8.34 -0.40
N HIS A 106 -16.33 -7.39 0.39
CA HIS A 106 -15.77 -6.13 -0.08
C HIS A 106 -14.27 -6.29 -0.32
N VAL A 107 -13.75 -5.71 -1.40
CA VAL A 107 -12.30 -5.65 -1.63
C VAL A 107 -11.66 -4.59 -0.74
N TYR A 108 -10.43 -4.85 -0.31
CA TYR A 108 -9.63 -4.01 0.60
C TYR A 108 -8.29 -3.61 -0.04
N PHE A 109 -8.26 -3.44 -1.37
CA PHE A 109 -7.06 -3.04 -2.11
C PHE A 109 -6.60 -1.64 -1.68
N GLU A 110 -7.53 -0.71 -1.45
CA GLU A 110 -7.23 0.61 -0.92
C GLU A 110 -6.63 0.54 0.48
N THR A 111 -7.16 -0.32 1.35
CA THR A 111 -6.65 -0.51 2.71
C THR A 111 -5.19 -0.95 2.70
N ALA A 112 -4.83 -1.93 1.87
CA ALA A 112 -3.44 -2.39 1.74
C ALA A 112 -2.50 -1.25 1.28
N ALA A 113 -2.91 -0.50 0.25
CA ALA A 113 -2.14 0.60 -0.31
C ALA A 113 -1.98 1.78 0.66
N VAL A 114 -3.04 2.13 1.39
CA VAL A 114 -3.06 3.20 2.39
C VAL A 114 -2.13 2.87 3.56
N ILE A 115 -2.16 1.65 4.08
CA ILE A 115 -1.25 1.20 5.16
C ILE A 115 0.21 1.44 4.76
N ILE A 116 0.62 0.93 3.58
CA ILE A 116 2.00 1.07 3.11
C ILE A 116 2.37 2.54 2.91
N THR A 117 1.48 3.33 2.34
CA THR A 117 1.73 4.74 2.00
C THR A 117 1.85 5.61 3.26
N LEU A 118 0.98 5.43 4.25
CA LEU A 118 1.02 6.18 5.51
C LEU A 118 2.28 5.87 6.31
N ILE A 119 2.69 4.60 6.35
CA ILE A 119 3.91 4.20 7.06
C ILE A 119 5.15 4.74 6.36
N ARG A 120 5.15 4.74 5.02
CA ARG A 120 6.20 5.38 4.22
C ARG A 120 6.27 6.88 4.49
N LEU A 121 5.12 7.55 4.58
CA LEU A 121 5.02 8.97 4.92
C LEU A 121 5.61 9.25 6.30
N GLY A 122 5.24 8.45 7.31
CA GLY A 122 5.78 8.56 8.67
C GLY A 122 7.31 8.46 8.69
N LYS A 123 7.88 7.42 8.04
CA LYS A 123 9.34 7.25 7.93
C LYS A 123 10.03 8.43 7.23
N PHE A 124 9.41 8.99 6.19
CA PHE A 124 9.95 10.16 5.49
C PHE A 124 9.94 11.42 6.38
N LEU A 125 8.86 11.65 7.12
CA LEU A 125 8.76 12.77 8.06
C LEU A 125 9.79 12.65 9.19
N GLU A 126 9.97 11.43 9.74
CA GLU A 126 10.97 11.14 10.75
C GLU A 126 12.40 11.42 10.25
N ALA A 127 12.75 10.93 9.05
CA ALA A 127 14.05 11.16 8.43
C ALA A 127 14.29 12.65 8.15
N ARG A 128 13.27 13.37 7.71
CA ARG A 128 13.33 14.82 7.45
C ARG A 128 13.51 15.63 8.74
N ALA A 129 12.85 15.24 9.83
CA ALA A 129 12.97 15.91 11.12
C ALA A 129 14.38 15.73 11.72
N LYS A 130 14.90 14.49 11.71
CA LYS A 130 16.27 14.18 12.16
C LYS A 130 17.35 14.86 11.32
N GLY A 131 17.07 15.17 10.05
CA GLY A 131 17.99 15.89 9.17
C GLY A 131 18.06 17.40 9.40
N ARG A 132 17.19 17.98 10.23
CA ARG A 132 17.18 19.43 10.56
C ARG A 132 17.86 19.78 11.88
N THR A 133 18.18 18.77 12.69
CA THR A 133 18.80 18.92 14.02
C THR A 133 20.25 18.42 14.07
N SER A 134 20.82 18.02 12.94
CA SER A 134 22.25 17.66 12.79
C SER A 134 22.97 18.64 11.89
#